data_AF-A0A5E4USI2-F1
#
_entry.id   AF-A0A5E4USI2-F1
#
_cell.length_a   1.000
_cell.length_b   1.000
_cell.length_c   1.000
_cell.angle_alpha   90.00
_cell.angle_beta   90.00
_cell.angle_gamma   90.00
#
_symmetry.space_group_name_H-M   'P 1'
#
loop_
_entity.id
_entity.type
_entity.pdbx_description
1 polymer ?
#
loop_
_entity_poly.entity_id
_entity_poly.type
_entity_poly.pdbx_seq_one_letter_code
_entity_poly.pdbx_strand_id
1 'polypeptide(L)'
;MTTSVTPSHIALAGHFERTIDSDKIGRYASAPSEKELTSLWGRIKDFFMGTHKEDAKRAIFRLANAQDTETQFRAFADLTRYVSPEHASILKWNVASAHGLDFQIGDDRIMMQADADAFLQQSPALSIEDSCRVLMTLTHDDHRVIEGMSHAGLHLDLLGPDATPAQIHKAAREHMFGMPALLDAMHVLGMHRDSEHMRINPFVSNFVHETLTAGGASHSDARRFSEYASTLVLLTSAVRQRD
;
A
#
# COMPACT_ATOMS: atom_id res chain seq x y z
N MET A 1 11.33 19.94 62.52
CA MET A 1 11.80 18.97 61.50
C MET A 1 10.58 18.25 60.96
N THR A 2 10.17 18.58 59.74
CA THR A 2 8.99 18.02 59.07
C THR A 2 9.43 17.55 57.69
N THR A 3 9.40 16.23 57.47
CA THR A 3 9.71 15.60 56.18
C THR A 3 8.47 15.62 55.30
N SER A 4 8.53 16.34 54.18
CA SER A 4 7.53 16.32 53.12
C SER A 4 7.95 15.27 52.08
N VAL A 5 7.10 14.28 51.85
CA VAL A 5 7.24 13.31 50.76
C VAL A 5 6.37 13.81 49.61
N THR A 6 7.01 14.27 48.55
CA THR A 6 6.34 14.61 47.27
C THR A 6 6.34 13.39 46.34
N PRO A 7 5.19 13.02 45.74
CA PRO A 7 5.13 11.94 44.77
C PRO A 7 5.77 12.39 43.46
N SER A 8 6.76 11.63 42.98
CA SER A 8 7.37 11.85 41.68
C SER A 8 6.43 11.32 40.59
N HIS A 9 5.76 12.23 39.89
CA HIS A 9 5.00 11.92 38.68
C HIS A 9 5.97 11.54 37.55
N ILE A 10 5.83 10.33 37.01
CA ILE A 10 6.47 9.93 35.76
C ILE A 10 5.74 10.67 34.63
N ALA A 11 6.35 11.73 34.12
CA ALA A 11 5.91 12.37 32.88
C ALA A 11 6.56 11.66 31.69
N LEU A 12 5.80 10.83 30.98
CA LEU A 12 6.15 10.35 29.64
C LEU A 12 5.99 11.52 28.65
N ALA A 13 7.03 12.34 28.53
CA ALA A 13 7.18 13.27 27.42
C ALA A 13 7.69 12.49 26.20
N GLY A 14 6.79 12.17 25.28
CA GLY A 14 7.11 11.61 23.97
C GLY A 14 7.76 12.66 23.08
N HIS A 15 9.09 12.68 23.06
CA HIS A 15 9.89 13.30 22.00
C HIS A 15 10.84 12.26 21.43
N PHE A 16 10.40 11.61 20.35
CA PHE A 16 11.30 10.89 19.45
C PHE A 16 11.41 11.68 18.15
N GLU A 17 12.12 12.80 18.19
CA GLU A 17 12.87 13.23 16.99
C GLU A 17 14.12 12.34 16.93
N ARG A 18 14.02 11.23 16.20
CA ARG A 18 15.21 10.52 15.72
C ARG A 18 15.40 10.90 14.26
N THR A 19 16.15 11.98 14.06
CA THR A 19 16.80 12.29 12.80
C THR A 19 17.58 11.04 12.36
N ILE A 20 17.14 10.41 11.28
CA ILE A 20 17.84 9.28 10.69
C ILE A 20 19.09 9.84 10.02
N ASP A 21 20.23 9.42 10.53
CA ASP A 21 21.57 9.69 10.03
C ASP A 21 21.66 9.29 8.54
N SER A 22 21.96 10.26 7.68
CA SER A 22 22.05 10.11 6.23
C SER A 22 23.16 9.16 5.77
N ASP A 23 24.00 8.68 6.69
CA ASP A 23 25.13 7.79 6.43
C ASP A 23 24.76 6.28 6.39
N LYS A 24 23.47 5.93 6.51
CA LYS A 24 22.96 4.55 6.34
C LYS A 24 22.48 4.21 4.92
N ILE A 25 22.67 5.10 3.95
CA ILE A 25 22.21 4.93 2.56
C ILE A 25 23.03 3.88 1.76
N GLY A 26 24.11 3.34 2.33
CA GLY A 26 24.97 2.35 1.66
C GLY A 26 24.80 0.87 2.02
N ARG A 27 23.87 0.48 2.92
CA ARG A 27 23.80 -0.93 3.40
C ARG A 27 22.83 -1.86 2.69
N TYR A 28 21.97 -1.35 1.81
CA TYR A 28 20.83 -2.13 1.29
C TYR A 28 21.03 -2.72 -0.13
N ALA A 29 22.20 -2.56 -0.74
CA ALA A 29 22.54 -3.24 -1.99
C ALA A 29 23.23 -4.61 -1.78
N SER A 30 23.54 -4.98 -0.53
CA SER A 30 24.37 -6.18 -0.26
C SER A 30 24.16 -6.83 1.10
N ALA A 31 22.95 -6.80 1.68
CA ALA A 31 22.74 -7.38 3.00
C ALA A 31 21.66 -8.48 3.07
N PRO A 32 22.02 -9.72 2.65
CA PRO A 32 21.21 -10.92 2.79
C PRO A 32 21.74 -11.80 3.94
N SER A 33 21.68 -11.34 5.20
CA SER A 33 22.11 -12.17 6.35
C SER A 33 21.00 -12.39 7.37
N GLU A 34 20.96 -13.59 7.96
CA GLU A 34 20.00 -14.01 9.01
C GLU A 34 19.92 -13.01 10.18
N LYS A 35 21.03 -12.31 10.47
CA LYS A 35 21.13 -11.29 11.50
C LYS A 35 20.30 -10.04 11.20
N GLU A 36 20.23 -9.63 9.94
CA GLU A 36 19.45 -8.47 9.53
C GLU A 36 17.96 -8.78 9.42
N LEU A 37 17.61 -9.99 8.96
CA LEU A 37 16.24 -10.49 9.03
C LEU A 37 15.75 -10.53 10.49
N THR A 38 16.61 -10.96 11.42
CA THR A 38 16.30 -10.95 12.87
C THR A 38 16.11 -9.52 13.40
N SER A 39 16.92 -8.56 12.93
CA SER A 39 16.80 -7.16 13.33
C SER A 39 15.56 -6.46 12.74
N LEU A 40 15.21 -6.75 11.49
CA LEU A 40 13.98 -6.28 10.86
C LEU A 40 12.78 -6.88 11.59
N TRP A 41 12.76 -8.20 11.76
CA TRP A 41 11.70 -8.91 12.49
C TRP A 41 11.52 -8.35 13.90
N GLY A 42 12.60 -8.07 14.63
CA GLY A 42 12.54 -7.47 15.97
C GLY A 42 11.82 -6.12 16.01
N ARG A 43 11.91 -5.31 14.93
CA ARG A 43 11.22 -4.02 14.81
C ARG A 43 9.77 -4.14 14.38
N ILE A 44 9.45 -5.14 13.55
CA ILE A 44 8.13 -5.22 12.90
C ILE A 44 7.20 -6.30 13.45
N LYS A 45 7.70 -7.20 14.31
CA LYS A 45 6.95 -8.37 14.81
C LYS A 45 5.59 -8.04 15.43
N ASP A 46 5.45 -6.89 16.07
CA ASP A 46 4.25 -6.51 16.81
C ASP A 46 3.12 -6.05 15.86
N PHE A 47 3.44 -5.82 14.58
CA PHE A 47 2.48 -5.45 13.53
C PHE A 47 1.83 -6.67 12.84
N PHE A 48 2.41 -7.86 13.02
CA PHE A 48 1.93 -9.09 12.42
C PHE A 48 1.05 -9.85 13.41
N MET A 49 0.01 -10.50 12.88
CA MET A 49 -0.79 -11.42 13.68
C MET A 49 0.11 -12.55 14.19
N GLY A 50 0.14 -12.77 15.51
CA GLY A 50 1.07 -13.71 16.15
C GLY A 50 0.99 -15.14 15.61
N THR A 51 -0.15 -15.54 15.03
CA THR A 51 -0.39 -16.83 14.38
C THR A 51 0.34 -17.00 13.04
N HIS A 52 0.74 -15.91 12.37
CA HIS A 52 1.35 -15.91 11.04
C HIS A 52 2.83 -15.52 11.03
N LYS A 53 3.48 -15.52 12.20
CA LYS A 53 4.87 -15.08 12.36
C LYS A 53 5.86 -15.75 11.40
N GLU A 54 5.83 -17.07 11.27
CA GLU A 54 6.78 -17.79 10.42
C GLU A 54 6.48 -17.60 8.93
N ASP A 55 5.20 -17.42 8.56
CA ASP A 55 4.80 -17.13 7.19
C ASP A 55 5.21 -15.71 6.77
N ALA A 56 5.02 -14.72 7.66
CA ALA A 56 5.47 -13.35 7.46
C ALA A 56 6.99 -13.25 7.26
N LYS A 57 7.78 -13.96 8.09
CA LYS A 57 9.24 -14.04 7.90
C LYS A 57 9.63 -14.63 6.56
N ARG A 58 8.97 -15.70 6.11
CA ARG A 58 9.23 -16.31 4.80
C ARG A 58 8.88 -15.35 3.67
N ALA A 59 7.75 -14.64 3.77
CA ALA A 59 7.35 -13.63 2.80
C ALA A 59 8.38 -12.49 2.70
N ILE A 60 8.84 -11.95 3.84
CA ILE A 60 9.90 -10.94 3.89
C ILE A 60 11.21 -11.47 3.27
N PHE A 61 11.60 -12.70 3.61
CA PHE A 61 12.81 -13.32 3.07
C PHE A 61 12.72 -13.47 1.54
N ARG A 62 11.58 -13.95 1.03
CA ARG A 62 11.34 -14.07 -0.42
C ARG A 62 11.33 -12.71 -1.10
N LEU A 63 10.68 -11.70 -0.51
CA LEU A 63 10.64 -10.34 -1.04
C LEU A 63 12.05 -9.73 -1.18
N ALA A 64 12.92 -9.94 -0.18
CA ALA A 64 14.27 -9.40 -0.19
C ALA A 64 15.26 -10.16 -1.10
N ASN A 65 15.02 -11.45 -1.37
CA ASN A 65 15.97 -12.33 -2.08
C ASN A 65 15.44 -12.86 -3.42
N ALA A 66 14.27 -12.41 -3.87
CA ALA A 66 13.71 -12.79 -5.15
C ALA A 66 14.61 -12.33 -6.31
N GLN A 67 14.63 -13.14 -7.37
CA GLN A 67 15.45 -12.89 -8.57
C GLN A 67 14.70 -12.12 -9.65
N ASP A 68 13.38 -11.99 -9.51
CA ASP A 68 12.49 -11.34 -10.45
C ASP A 68 11.39 -10.56 -9.70
N THR A 69 10.82 -9.57 -10.39
CA THR A 69 9.80 -8.68 -9.81
C THR A 69 8.50 -9.43 -9.50
N GLU A 70 8.12 -10.42 -10.30
CA GLU A 70 6.87 -11.19 -10.05
C GLU A 70 6.93 -11.90 -8.69
N THR A 71 8.05 -12.54 -8.38
CA THR A 71 8.28 -13.22 -7.11
C THR A 71 8.33 -12.24 -5.95
N GLN A 72 8.94 -11.06 -6.12
CA GLN A 72 8.86 -9.98 -5.12
C GLN A 72 7.41 -9.57 -4.87
N PHE A 73 6.67 -9.26 -5.93
CA PHE A 73 5.30 -8.79 -5.84
C PHE A 73 4.37 -9.82 -5.19
N ARG A 74 4.49 -11.11 -5.55
CA ARG A 74 3.73 -12.20 -4.90
C ARG A 74 4.08 -12.33 -3.41
N ALA A 75 5.36 -12.22 -3.06
CA ALA A 75 5.78 -12.26 -1.66
C ALA A 75 5.24 -11.06 -0.86
N PHE A 76 5.20 -9.87 -1.48
CA PHE A 76 4.59 -8.69 -0.88
C PHE A 76 3.07 -8.86 -0.72
N ALA A 77 2.38 -9.38 -1.74
CA ALA A 77 0.95 -9.69 -1.67
C ALA A 77 0.63 -10.68 -0.53
N ASP A 78 1.42 -11.75 -0.39
CA ASP A 78 1.29 -12.68 0.75
C ASP A 78 1.49 -11.96 2.09
N LEU A 79 2.48 -11.04 2.17
CA LEU A 79 2.76 -10.29 3.39
C LEU A 79 1.57 -9.44 3.86
N THR A 80 0.79 -8.88 2.93
CA THR A 80 -0.42 -8.11 3.25
C THR A 80 -1.49 -8.92 3.98
N ARG A 81 -1.47 -10.25 3.88
CA ARG A 81 -2.42 -11.14 4.58
C ARG A 81 -2.07 -11.34 6.06
N TYR A 82 -0.81 -11.12 6.43
CA TYR A 82 -0.31 -11.43 7.77
C TYR A 82 -0.25 -10.21 8.70
N VAL A 83 -0.38 -9.01 8.15
CA VAL A 83 -0.42 -7.76 8.89
C VAL A 83 -1.81 -7.56 9.49
N SER A 84 -1.85 -7.14 10.76
CA SER A 84 -3.12 -6.76 11.38
C SER A 84 -3.72 -5.55 10.66
N PRO A 85 -5.03 -5.49 10.39
CA PRO A 85 -5.66 -4.33 9.75
C PRO A 85 -5.31 -2.98 10.40
N GLU A 86 -5.16 -2.95 11.72
CA GLU A 86 -4.75 -1.76 12.51
C GLU A 86 -3.36 -1.23 12.14
N HIS A 87 -2.52 -2.09 11.57
CA HIS A 87 -1.13 -1.80 11.20
C HIS A 87 -0.90 -1.84 9.69
N ALA A 88 -1.96 -1.88 8.88
CA ALA A 88 -1.86 -1.96 7.43
C ALA A 88 -1.02 -0.84 6.79
N SER A 89 -0.89 0.31 7.47
CA SER A 89 -0.05 1.45 7.04
C SER A 89 1.44 1.15 6.98
N ILE A 90 1.90 0.06 7.61
CA ILE A 90 3.32 -0.30 7.64
C ILE A 90 3.82 -0.82 6.30
N LEU A 91 2.94 -1.40 5.49
CA LEU A 91 3.28 -1.91 4.17
C LEU A 91 2.94 -0.87 3.12
N LYS A 92 3.87 -0.62 2.21
CA LYS A 92 3.63 0.25 1.05
C LYS A 92 4.22 -0.34 -0.21
N TRP A 93 3.51 -0.15 -1.32
CA TRP A 93 4.05 -0.34 -2.65
C TRP A 93 4.11 1.03 -3.33
N ASN A 94 5.32 1.55 -3.50
CA ASN A 94 5.58 2.88 -4.00
C ASN A 94 5.72 2.86 -5.53
N VAL A 95 4.79 3.51 -6.24
CA VAL A 95 4.83 3.69 -7.69
C VAL A 95 4.93 5.18 -8.00
N ALA A 96 6.03 5.62 -8.63
CA ALA A 96 6.43 7.03 -8.72
C ALA A 96 6.85 7.65 -7.38
N SER A 97 7.80 7.03 -6.67
CA SER A 97 8.56 7.75 -5.62
C SER A 97 9.81 8.38 -6.20
N ALA A 98 10.38 9.38 -5.52
CA ALA A 98 11.69 9.95 -5.85
C ALA A 98 12.83 8.91 -5.86
N HIS A 99 12.61 7.77 -5.20
CA HIS A 99 13.56 6.68 -5.07
C HIS A 99 13.35 5.56 -6.11
N GLY A 100 12.29 5.64 -6.93
CA GLY A 100 11.91 4.60 -7.89
C GLY A 100 10.75 3.73 -7.40
N LEU A 101 10.63 2.54 -8.00
CA LEU A 101 9.62 1.55 -7.63
C LEU A 101 10.15 0.65 -6.50
N ASP A 102 9.44 0.62 -5.37
CA ASP A 102 9.89 -0.12 -4.19
C ASP A 102 8.73 -0.68 -3.35
N PHE A 103 9.06 -1.71 -2.58
CA PHE A 103 8.23 -2.21 -1.49
C PHE A 103 8.80 -1.72 -0.16
N GLN A 104 7.96 -1.14 0.68
CA GLN A 104 8.36 -0.62 1.99
C GLN A 104 7.68 -1.39 3.12
N ILE A 105 8.46 -1.68 4.17
CA ILE A 105 8.01 -2.30 5.42
C ILE A 105 8.52 -1.44 6.57
N GLY A 106 7.65 -0.61 7.14
CA GLY A 106 8.04 0.37 8.15
C GLY A 106 9.00 1.40 7.53
N ASP A 107 10.23 1.45 8.03
CA ASP A 107 11.26 2.35 7.50
C ASP A 107 12.16 1.70 6.44
N ASP A 108 12.06 0.38 6.27
CA ASP A 108 12.93 -0.37 5.35
C ASP A 108 12.30 -0.45 3.96
N ARG A 109 13.10 -0.12 2.94
CA ARG A 109 12.72 -0.16 1.53
C ARG A 109 13.45 -1.30 0.82
N ILE A 110 12.75 -1.99 -0.05
CA ILE A 110 13.25 -3.06 -0.91
C ILE A 110 12.93 -2.65 -2.35
N MET A 111 13.97 -2.29 -3.11
CA MET A 111 13.82 -1.91 -4.50
C MET A 111 13.27 -3.07 -5.32
N MET A 112 12.40 -2.75 -6.29
CA MET A 112 11.97 -3.74 -7.27
C MET A 112 13.15 -4.18 -8.15
N GLN A 113 13.10 -5.41 -8.65
CA GLN A 113 14.15 -5.96 -9.53
C GLN A 113 14.23 -5.20 -10.86
N ALA A 114 15.33 -5.39 -11.60
CA ALA A 114 15.60 -4.68 -12.84
C ALA A 114 14.57 -4.94 -13.97
N ASP A 115 13.74 -5.99 -13.82
CA ASP A 115 12.64 -6.32 -14.74
C ASP A 115 11.32 -5.63 -14.38
N ALA A 116 11.30 -4.69 -13.42
CA ALA A 116 10.09 -4.04 -12.93
C ALA A 116 9.24 -3.39 -14.04
N ASP A 117 9.88 -2.67 -14.98
CA ASP A 117 9.16 -2.02 -16.08
C ASP A 117 8.46 -3.06 -16.99
N ALA A 118 9.10 -4.20 -17.23
CA ALA A 118 8.51 -5.30 -18.00
C ALA A 118 7.40 -6.00 -17.22
N PHE A 119 7.52 -6.10 -15.90
CA PHE A 119 6.50 -6.65 -15.01
C PHE A 119 5.24 -5.78 -14.94
N LEU A 120 5.38 -4.45 -14.92
CA LEU A 120 4.25 -3.51 -14.89
C LEU A 120 3.33 -3.62 -16.11
N GLN A 121 3.84 -4.14 -17.22
CA GLN A 121 3.07 -4.43 -18.44
C GLN A 121 2.36 -5.80 -18.40
N GLN A 122 2.52 -6.56 -17.32
CA GLN A 122 1.89 -7.86 -17.13
C GLN A 122 0.64 -7.74 -16.26
N SER A 123 -0.21 -8.77 -16.33
CA SER A 123 -1.36 -8.91 -15.46
C SER A 123 -1.24 -10.22 -14.68
N PRO A 124 -0.49 -10.23 -13.56
CA PRO A 124 -0.25 -11.43 -12.79
C PRO A 124 -1.56 -12.00 -12.25
N ALA A 125 -1.62 -13.33 -12.12
CA ALA A 125 -2.77 -14.01 -11.54
C ALA A 125 -2.78 -13.83 -10.01
N LEU A 126 -3.40 -12.74 -9.55
CA LEU A 126 -3.83 -12.52 -8.17
C LEU A 126 -5.32 -12.82 -7.99
N SER A 127 -5.70 -13.21 -6.77
CA SER A 127 -7.12 -13.18 -6.39
C SER A 127 -7.58 -11.72 -6.23
N ILE A 128 -8.89 -11.46 -6.41
CA ILE A 128 -9.43 -10.10 -6.24
C ILE A 128 -9.17 -9.60 -4.81
N GLU A 129 -9.27 -10.48 -3.80
CA GLU A 129 -8.96 -10.14 -2.41
C GLU A 129 -7.50 -9.68 -2.23
N ASP A 130 -6.55 -10.39 -2.82
CA ASP A 130 -5.14 -10.00 -2.74
C ASP A 130 -4.90 -8.67 -3.45
N SER A 131 -5.52 -8.48 -4.61
CA SER A 131 -5.42 -7.21 -5.31
C SER A 131 -6.01 -6.05 -4.49
N CYS A 132 -7.11 -6.26 -3.76
CA CYS A 132 -7.66 -5.28 -2.83
C CYS A 132 -6.70 -4.98 -1.68
N ARG A 133 -6.09 -6.01 -1.08
CA ARG A 133 -5.11 -5.82 0.01
C ARG A 133 -3.89 -5.03 -0.47
N VAL A 134 -3.37 -5.36 -1.65
CA VAL A 134 -2.24 -4.63 -2.23
C VAL A 134 -2.65 -3.19 -2.62
N LEU A 135 -3.85 -2.98 -3.17
CA LEU A 135 -4.40 -1.64 -3.46
C LEU A 135 -4.39 -0.75 -2.21
N MET A 136 -4.72 -1.30 -1.04
CA MET A 136 -4.70 -0.54 0.23
C MET A 136 -3.29 -0.13 0.68
N THR A 137 -2.25 -0.76 0.14
CA THR A 137 -0.83 -0.41 0.39
C THR A 137 -0.25 0.50 -0.68
N LEU A 138 -0.96 0.71 -1.80
CA LEU A 138 -0.45 1.45 -2.94
C LEU A 138 -0.25 2.93 -2.59
N THR A 139 0.95 3.42 -2.88
CA THR A 139 1.34 4.81 -2.69
C THR A 139 1.89 5.40 -3.97
N HIS A 140 1.63 6.69 -4.15
CA HIS A 140 2.17 7.49 -5.25
C HIS A 140 2.69 8.80 -4.67
N ASP A 141 3.96 9.13 -4.95
CA ASP A 141 4.69 10.22 -4.29
C ASP A 141 4.56 10.17 -2.76
N ASP A 142 4.75 8.99 -2.16
CA ASP A 142 4.63 8.72 -0.71
C ASP A 142 3.23 8.93 -0.09
N HIS A 143 2.19 9.22 -0.88
CA HIS A 143 0.81 9.36 -0.42
C HIS A 143 -0.01 8.12 -0.77
N ARG A 144 -0.83 7.63 0.17
CA ARG A 144 -1.69 6.47 -0.07
C ARG A 144 -2.79 6.81 -1.05
N VAL A 145 -2.84 6.04 -2.13
CA VAL A 145 -3.75 6.27 -3.25
C VAL A 145 -5.22 6.23 -2.80
N ILE A 146 -5.57 5.31 -1.90
CA ILE A 146 -6.94 5.18 -1.37
C ILE A 146 -7.37 6.30 -0.41
N GLU A 147 -6.43 7.08 0.14
CA GLU A 147 -6.74 8.16 1.08
C GLU A 147 -7.15 9.46 0.38
N GLY A 148 -6.91 9.53 -0.94
CA GLY A 148 -7.06 10.71 -1.77
C GLY A 148 -5.74 11.13 -2.39
N MET A 149 -5.80 11.62 -3.63
CA MET A 149 -4.64 12.07 -4.40
C MET A 149 -4.76 13.53 -4.87
N SER A 150 -5.38 14.36 -4.04
CA SER A 150 -5.50 15.80 -4.30
C SER A 150 -4.13 16.49 -4.48
N HIS A 151 -3.07 15.98 -3.84
CA HIS A 151 -1.70 16.47 -4.02
C HIS A 151 -1.17 16.27 -5.44
N ALA A 152 -1.65 15.24 -6.13
CA ALA A 152 -1.33 14.95 -7.53
C ALA A 152 -2.40 15.50 -8.50
N GLY A 153 -3.33 16.35 -8.01
CA GLY A 153 -4.40 16.94 -8.81
C GLY A 153 -5.55 15.98 -9.15
N LEU A 154 -5.60 14.79 -8.54
CA LEU A 154 -6.63 13.78 -8.75
C LEU A 154 -7.72 13.90 -7.67
N HIS A 155 -8.77 14.67 -7.99
CA HIS A 155 -9.89 14.97 -7.09
C HIS A 155 -11.10 14.05 -7.35
N LEU A 156 -10.97 12.76 -7.03
CA LEU A 156 -12.04 11.78 -7.28
C LEU A 156 -13.26 11.95 -6.41
N ASP A 157 -13.07 12.56 -5.25
CA ASP A 157 -14.13 13.01 -4.35
C ASP A 157 -15.14 13.94 -5.04
N LEU A 158 -14.76 14.60 -6.14
CA LEU A 158 -15.67 15.44 -6.93
C LEU A 158 -16.58 14.65 -7.89
N LEU A 159 -16.22 13.42 -8.25
CA LEU A 159 -17.05 12.59 -9.14
C LEU A 159 -18.20 11.93 -8.37
N GLY A 160 -17.93 11.49 -7.15
CA GLY A 160 -18.88 10.71 -6.35
C GLY A 160 -19.23 9.34 -6.97
N PRO A 161 -19.93 8.48 -6.21
CA PRO A 161 -20.31 7.14 -6.68
C PRO A 161 -21.37 7.14 -7.80
N ASP A 162 -22.12 8.23 -7.96
CA ASP A 162 -23.19 8.38 -8.96
C ASP A 162 -22.73 9.06 -10.25
N ALA A 163 -21.41 9.16 -10.47
CA ALA A 163 -20.84 9.77 -11.66
C ALA A 163 -21.35 9.10 -12.93
N THR A 164 -21.83 9.90 -13.88
CA THR A 164 -22.23 9.36 -15.19
C THR A 164 -21.02 8.80 -15.93
N PRO A 165 -21.21 7.82 -16.84
CA PRO A 165 -20.11 7.29 -17.65
C PRO A 165 -19.32 8.38 -18.39
N ALA A 166 -19.99 9.43 -18.86
CA ALA A 166 -19.35 10.57 -19.52
C ALA A 166 -18.43 11.38 -18.58
N GLN A 167 -18.83 11.57 -17.32
CA GLN A 167 -18.00 12.23 -16.31
C GLN A 167 -16.78 11.38 -15.95
N ILE A 168 -16.97 10.07 -15.76
CA ILE A 168 -15.87 9.12 -15.50
C ILE A 168 -14.89 9.15 -16.66
N HIS A 169 -15.36 9.09 -17.91
CA HIS A 169 -14.49 9.13 -19.11
C HIS A 169 -13.74 10.45 -19.24
N LYS A 170 -14.38 11.57 -18.92
CA LYS A 170 -13.74 12.89 -18.94
C LYS A 170 -12.62 12.95 -17.89
N ALA A 171 -12.90 12.56 -16.64
CA ALA A 171 -11.92 12.56 -15.58
C ALA A 171 -10.77 11.56 -15.81
N ALA A 172 -11.08 10.38 -16.37
CA ALA A 172 -10.07 9.42 -16.78
C ALA A 172 -9.10 10.04 -17.79
N ARG A 173 -9.64 10.82 -18.75
CA ARG A 173 -8.83 11.56 -19.73
C ARG A 173 -7.96 12.64 -19.10
N GLU A 174 -8.54 13.43 -18.21
CA GLU A 174 -7.91 14.61 -17.63
C GLU A 174 -6.85 14.26 -16.58
N HIS A 175 -7.03 13.16 -15.84
CA HIS A 175 -6.17 12.83 -14.71
C HIS A 175 -5.36 11.53 -14.86
N MET A 176 -6.01 10.41 -15.23
CA MET A 176 -5.31 9.10 -15.26
C MET A 176 -4.24 9.01 -16.35
N PHE A 177 -4.42 9.66 -17.51
CA PHE A 177 -3.37 9.70 -18.55
C PHE A 177 -2.12 10.48 -18.11
N GLY A 178 -2.25 11.39 -17.15
CA GLY A 178 -1.12 12.10 -16.57
C GLY A 178 -0.32 11.28 -15.55
N MET A 179 -0.79 10.07 -15.21
CA MET A 179 -0.27 9.25 -14.12
C MET A 179 0.00 7.80 -14.57
N PRO A 180 0.93 7.58 -15.51
CA PRO A 180 1.16 6.27 -16.12
C PRO A 180 1.56 5.21 -15.09
N ALA A 181 2.38 5.55 -14.09
CA ALA A 181 2.79 4.61 -13.04
C ALA A 181 1.61 4.09 -12.22
N LEU A 182 0.61 4.95 -11.93
CA LEU A 182 -0.60 4.53 -11.25
C LEU A 182 -1.47 3.64 -12.16
N LEU A 183 -1.59 3.98 -13.44
CA LEU A 183 -2.35 3.19 -14.40
C LEU A 183 -1.77 1.78 -14.56
N ASP A 184 -0.44 1.66 -14.63
CA ASP A 184 0.28 0.40 -14.72
C ASP A 184 0.12 -0.42 -13.43
N ALA A 185 0.22 0.21 -12.25
CA ALA A 185 -0.04 -0.46 -10.99
C ALA A 185 -1.46 -1.02 -10.91
N MET A 186 -2.46 -0.23 -11.33
CA MET A 186 -3.85 -0.67 -11.40
C MET A 186 -4.06 -1.79 -12.45
N HIS A 187 -3.25 -1.82 -13.51
CA HIS A 187 -3.23 -2.91 -14.48
C HIS A 187 -2.73 -4.22 -13.87
N VAL A 188 -1.60 -4.17 -13.16
CA VAL A 188 -1.02 -5.30 -12.41
C VAL A 188 -2.03 -5.87 -11.42
N LEU A 189 -2.78 -5.01 -10.72
CA LEU A 189 -3.82 -5.42 -9.77
C LEU A 189 -5.07 -6.00 -10.44
N GLY A 190 -5.19 -5.92 -11.76
CA GLY A 190 -6.36 -6.41 -12.49
C GLY A 190 -7.60 -5.51 -12.35
N MET A 191 -7.45 -4.29 -11.83
CA MET A 191 -8.55 -3.36 -11.55
C MET A 191 -9.22 -2.78 -12.81
N HIS A 192 -8.61 -2.98 -13.97
CA HIS A 192 -9.15 -2.60 -15.28
C HIS A 192 -10.20 -3.59 -15.82
N ARG A 193 -10.35 -4.78 -15.20
CA ARG A 193 -11.22 -5.86 -15.69
C ARG A 193 -12.67 -5.71 -15.22
N ASP A 194 -13.06 -4.53 -14.74
CA ASP A 194 -14.43 -4.29 -14.29
C ASP A 194 -15.36 -4.30 -15.51
N SER A 195 -15.92 -5.48 -15.76
CA SER A 195 -16.96 -5.72 -16.74
C SER A 195 -18.26 -6.02 -16.00
N GLU A 196 -19.40 -5.82 -16.66
CA GLU A 196 -20.74 -6.07 -16.09
C GLU A 196 -20.89 -7.46 -15.44
N HIS A 197 -20.05 -8.42 -15.84
CA HIS A 197 -20.08 -9.81 -15.36
C HIS A 197 -19.20 -10.06 -14.12
N MET A 198 -18.18 -9.23 -13.87
CA MET A 198 -17.12 -9.52 -12.89
C MET A 198 -17.33 -8.79 -11.54
N ARG A 199 -18.19 -7.76 -11.49
CA ARG A 199 -18.56 -7.00 -10.28
C ARG A 199 -17.36 -6.65 -9.39
N ILE A 200 -16.22 -6.26 -9.99
CA ILE A 200 -14.99 -5.97 -9.26
C ILE A 200 -15.20 -4.72 -8.42
N ASN A 201 -15.81 -3.69 -8.99
CA ASN A 201 -16.00 -2.43 -8.31
C ASN A 201 -16.80 -2.54 -6.98
N PRO A 202 -18.01 -3.15 -6.95
CA PRO A 202 -18.72 -3.36 -5.70
C PRO A 202 -17.93 -4.18 -4.68
N PHE A 203 -17.17 -5.18 -5.14
CA PHE A 203 -16.33 -6.00 -4.26
C PHE A 203 -15.21 -5.18 -3.62
N VAL A 204 -14.47 -4.41 -4.42
CA VAL A 204 -13.39 -3.53 -3.94
C VAL A 204 -13.93 -2.54 -2.90
N SER A 205 -15.06 -1.90 -3.19
CA SER A 205 -15.68 -0.95 -2.26
C SER A 205 -16.00 -1.60 -0.91
N ASN A 206 -16.69 -2.75 -0.92
CA ASN A 206 -17.06 -3.44 0.32
C ASN A 206 -15.83 -3.95 1.08
N PHE A 207 -14.89 -4.58 0.39
CA PHE A 207 -13.68 -5.14 1.00
C PHE A 207 -12.84 -4.05 1.68
N VAL A 208 -12.63 -2.92 1.02
CA VAL A 208 -11.88 -1.78 1.59
C VAL A 208 -12.60 -1.22 2.82
N HIS A 209 -13.93 -1.06 2.72
CA HIS A 209 -14.74 -0.57 3.84
C HIS A 209 -14.65 -1.49 5.07
N GLU A 210 -14.87 -2.80 4.87
CA GLU A 210 -14.82 -3.80 5.94
C GLU A 210 -13.43 -3.92 6.55
N THR A 211 -12.38 -3.90 5.73
CA THR A 211 -11.00 -4.01 6.22
C THR A 211 -10.59 -2.80 7.05
N LEU A 212 -10.96 -1.59 6.62
CA LEU A 212 -10.65 -0.35 7.35
C LEU A 212 -11.43 -0.24 8.65
N THR A 213 -12.73 -0.58 8.64
CA THR A 213 -13.54 -0.60 9.87
C THR A 213 -13.04 -1.64 10.86
N ALA A 214 -12.63 -2.83 10.41
CA ALA A 214 -11.99 -3.83 11.25
C ALA A 214 -10.63 -3.36 11.81
N GLY A 215 -9.92 -2.50 11.07
CA GLY A 215 -8.69 -1.85 11.52
C GLY A 215 -8.88 -0.61 12.39
N GLY A 216 -10.10 -0.31 12.83
CA GLY A 216 -10.40 0.80 13.74
C GLY A 216 -10.54 2.17 13.07
N ALA A 217 -10.60 2.25 11.74
CA ALA A 217 -10.87 3.50 11.05
C ALA A 217 -12.29 4.02 11.39
N SER A 218 -12.48 5.33 11.37
CA SER A 218 -13.82 5.91 11.53
C SER A 218 -14.74 5.48 10.38
N HIS A 219 -16.04 5.34 10.63
CA HIS A 219 -17.00 5.00 9.58
C HIS A 219 -16.98 6.00 8.41
N SER A 220 -16.72 7.28 8.70
CA SER A 220 -16.57 8.32 7.68
C SER A 220 -15.32 8.12 6.83
N ASP A 221 -14.17 7.81 7.44
CA ASP A 221 -12.93 7.59 6.70
C ASP A 221 -12.99 6.29 5.89
N ALA A 222 -13.47 5.21 6.50
CA ALA A 222 -13.66 3.93 5.83
C ALA A 222 -14.59 4.06 4.60
N ARG A 223 -15.69 4.82 4.74
CA ARG A 223 -16.57 5.12 3.61
C ARG A 223 -15.85 5.93 2.54
N ARG A 224 -15.21 7.04 2.91
CA ARG A 224 -14.48 7.91 1.96
C ARG A 224 -13.43 7.14 1.18
N PHE A 225 -12.61 6.33 1.85
CA PHE A 225 -11.55 5.56 1.22
C PHE A 225 -12.09 4.44 0.32
N SER A 226 -13.19 3.80 0.71
CA SER A 226 -13.87 2.82 -0.15
C SER A 226 -14.46 3.44 -1.42
N GLU A 227 -15.07 4.63 -1.32
CA GLU A 227 -15.61 5.37 -2.47
C GLU A 227 -14.47 5.83 -3.40
N TYR A 228 -13.33 6.24 -2.83
CA TYR A 228 -12.15 6.61 -3.61
C TYR A 228 -11.56 5.40 -4.35
N ALA A 229 -11.40 4.26 -3.67
CA ALA A 229 -10.94 3.01 -4.26
C ALA A 229 -11.88 2.53 -5.39
N SER A 230 -13.20 2.60 -5.18
CA SER A 230 -14.20 2.31 -6.20
C SER A 230 -14.04 3.23 -7.42
N THR A 231 -13.92 4.54 -7.21
CA THR A 231 -13.78 5.50 -8.31
C THR A 231 -12.51 5.25 -9.13
N LEU A 232 -11.39 4.89 -8.48
CA LEU A 232 -10.15 4.51 -9.16
C LEU A 232 -10.31 3.29 -10.08
N VAL A 233 -11.08 2.28 -9.65
CA VAL A 233 -11.39 1.09 -10.47
C VAL A 233 -12.18 1.50 -11.72
N LEU A 234 -13.21 2.35 -11.57
CA LEU A 234 -14.02 2.83 -12.70
C LEU A 234 -13.17 3.63 -13.69
N LEU A 235 -12.32 4.52 -13.20
CA LEU A 235 -11.44 5.32 -14.04
C LEU A 235 -10.44 4.46 -14.80
N THR A 236 -9.79 3.52 -14.12
CA THR A 236 -8.84 2.59 -14.75
C THR A 236 -9.51 1.79 -15.86
N SER A 237 -10.73 1.30 -15.61
CA SER A 237 -11.50 0.55 -16.60
C SER A 237 -11.90 1.43 -17.79
N ALA A 238 -12.29 2.68 -17.55
CA ALA A 238 -12.64 3.64 -18.61
C ALA A 238 -11.45 4.02 -19.50
N VAL A 239 -10.22 4.07 -18.97
CA VAL A 239 -9.01 4.28 -19.77
C VAL A 239 -8.80 3.10 -20.75
N ARG A 240 -8.93 1.86 -20.26
CA ARG A 240 -8.57 0.65 -21.02
C ARG A 240 -9.64 0.13 -21.97
N GLN A 241 -10.93 0.48 -21.82
CA GLN A 241 -11.97 0.14 -22.79
C GLN A 241 -11.79 0.79 -24.18
N ARG A 242 -10.75 1.62 -24.34
CA ARG A 242 -10.48 2.39 -25.57
C ARG A 242 -9.16 2.02 -26.25
N ASP A 243 -8.36 1.15 -25.63
CA ASP A 243 -7.21 0.47 -26.25
C ASP A 243 -7.69 -0.84 -26.91
#